data_AF-A0A2V9Z6Y4-F1
#
_entry.id   AF-A0A2V9Z6Y4-F1
#
_cell.length_a   1.000
_cell.length_b   1.000
_cell.length_c   1.000
_cell.angle_alpha   90.00
_cell.angle_beta   90.00
_cell.angle_gamma   90.00
#
_symmetry.space_group_name_H-M   'P 1'
#
loop_
_entity.id
_entity.type
_entity.pdbx_description
1 polymer ?
#
loop_
_entity_poly.entity_id
_entity_poly.type
_entity_poly.pdbx_seq_one_letter_code
_entity_poly.pdbx_strand_id
1 'polypeptide(L)' 'SPRRPNPIGLTVVELRRREGVELHVRGVDMLDGTPILDIKPYLSSIPPEKLRRGWLAEVEARQR' A
#
# COMPACT_ATOMS: atom_id res chain seq x y z
N SER A 1 -4.04 -2.12 11.27
CA SER A 1 -3.20 -2.01 12.48
C SER A 1 -1.72 -1.96 12.10
N PRO A 2 -0.93 -1.01 12.63
CA PRO A 2 0.53 -0.96 12.43
C PRO A 2 1.27 -2.02 13.27
N ARG A 3 0.69 -2.50 14.37
CA ARG A 3 1.27 -3.60 15.18
C ARG A 3 0.97 -4.94 14.53
N ARG A 4 1.98 -5.54 13.90
CA ARG A 4 1.94 -6.84 13.22
C ARG A 4 3.36 -7.46 13.22
N PRO A 5 3.51 -8.79 13.12
CA PRO A 5 4.83 -9.45 13.13
C PRO A 5 5.80 -8.90 12.06
N ASN A 6 5.28 -8.57 10.87
CA ASN A 6 6.02 -7.95 9.79
C ASN A 6 5.45 -6.54 9.53
N PRO A 7 6.01 -5.46 10.11
CA PRO A 7 5.42 -4.10 10.13
C PRO A 7 5.57 -3.36 8.79
N ILE A 8 5.13 -3.97 7.69
CA ILE A 8 5.23 -3.44 6.34
C ILE A 8 3.94 -2.68 5.99
N GLY A 9 4.02 -1.36 5.91
CA GLY A 9 2.92 -0.51 5.42
C GLY A 9 2.79 -0.56 3.89
N LEU A 10 1.59 -0.33 3.38
CA LEU A 10 1.34 -0.16 1.95
C LEU A 10 0.40 1.04 1.77
N THR A 11 0.85 2.01 0.99
CA THR A 11 0.14 3.27 0.78
C THR A 11 0.23 3.62 -0.70
N VAL A 12 -0.92 3.87 -1.33
CA VAL A 12 -0.97 4.43 -2.67
C VAL A 12 -0.91 5.95 -2.56
N VAL A 13 0.07 6.56 -3.20
CA VAL A 13 0.31 8.00 -3.14
C VAL A 13 0.21 8.65 -4.50
N GLU A 14 -0.07 9.94 -4.51
CA GLU A 14 0.02 10.75 -5.72
C GLU A 14 1.45 11.27 -5.88
N LEU A 15 2.12 10.91 -7.00
CA LEU A 15 3.41 11.49 -7.37
C LEU A 15 3.22 12.90 -7.92
N ARG A 16 3.75 13.91 -7.22
CA ARG A 16 3.66 15.33 -7.61
C ARG A 16 4.80 15.78 -8.51
N ARG A 17 6.03 15.43 -8.13
CA ARG A 17 7.24 15.73 -8.90
C ARG A 17 8.38 14.79 -8.50
N ARG A 18 9.37 14.68 -9.39
CA ARG A 18 10.60 13.94 -9.17
C ARG A 18 11.80 14.86 -9.37
N GLU A 19 12.71 14.87 -8.42
CA GLU A 19 13.93 15.66 -8.42
C GLU A 19 15.13 14.72 -8.20
N GLY A 20 15.68 14.19 -9.29
CA GLY A 20 16.74 13.18 -9.23
C GLY A 20 16.26 11.88 -8.56
N VAL A 21 16.72 11.67 -7.32
CA VAL A 21 16.36 10.52 -6.45
C VAL A 21 15.25 10.84 -5.46
N GLU A 22 14.82 12.10 -5.38
CA GLU A 22 13.75 12.54 -4.48
C GLU A 22 12.39 12.47 -5.19
N LEU A 23 11.41 11.90 -4.50
CA LEU A 23 10.02 11.82 -4.95
C LEU A 23 9.15 12.66 -4.02
N HIS A 24 8.54 13.70 -4.56
CA HIS A 24 7.60 14.53 -3.83
C HIS A 24 6.21 13.95 -4.04
N VAL A 25 5.59 13.50 -2.96
CA VAL A 25 4.32 12.75 -3.00
C VAL A 25 3.28 13.36 -2.06
N ARG A 26 2.01 13.06 -2.29
CA ARG A 26 0.89 13.44 -1.42
C ARG A 26 0.09 12.21 -1.01
N GLY A 27 -0.41 12.20 0.23
CA GLY A 27 -1.25 11.12 0.76
C GLY A 27 -0.50 10.04 1.53
N VAL A 28 0.68 10.35 2.06
CA VAL A 28 1.40 9.44 2.97
C VAL A 28 0.75 9.43 4.35
N ASP A 29 0.78 8.27 5.00
CA ASP A 29 0.29 8.00 6.35
C ASP A 29 1.41 7.47 7.28
N MET A 30 2.65 7.81 6.96
CA MET A 30 3.86 7.43 7.69
C MET A 30 4.47 8.61 8.45
N LEU A 31 5.24 8.31 9.50
CA LEU A 31 5.99 9.32 10.24
C LEU A 31 7.27 9.70 9.48
N ASP A 32 7.80 10.86 9.79
CA ASP A 32 9.10 11.27 9.29
C ASP A 32 10.20 10.26 9.66
N GLY A 33 11.14 10.02 8.75
CA GLY A 33 12.19 9.00 8.89
C GLY A 33 11.73 7.54 8.75
N THR A 34 10.46 7.27 8.43
CA THR A 34 9.99 5.88 8.18
C THR A 34 10.74 5.26 6.98
N PRO A 35 11.40 4.09 7.14
CA PRO A 35 12.13 3.45 6.04
C PRO A 35 11.23 3.02 4.89
N ILE A 36 11.67 3.28 3.65
CA ILE A 36 11.03 2.78 2.44
C ILE A 36 11.67 1.46 2.02
N LEU A 37 10.85 0.42 1.89
CA LEU A 37 11.31 -0.92 1.47
C LEU A 37 11.21 -1.13 -0.04
N ASP A 38 10.20 -0.56 -0.69
CA ASP A 38 9.87 -0.82 -2.09
C ASP A 38 8.99 0.29 -2.67
N ILE A 39 9.12 0.51 -3.99
CA ILE A 39 8.35 1.50 -4.75
C ILE A 39 7.88 0.81 -6.04
N LYS A 40 6.57 0.84 -6.30
CA LYS A 40 5.97 0.26 -7.52
C LYS A 40 5.06 1.27 -8.22
N PRO A 41 5.02 1.28 -9.56
CA PRO A 41 4.04 2.08 -10.28
C PRO A 41 2.63 1.59 -9.95
N TYR A 42 1.69 2.53 -9.80
CA TYR A 42 0.28 2.18 -9.62
C TYR A 42 -0.27 1.65 -10.95
N LEU A 43 -0.56 0.35 -11.01
CA LEU A 43 -1.05 -0.29 -12.22
C LEU A 43 -2.58 -0.17 -12.31
N SER A 44 -3.06 0.53 -13.32
CA SER A 44 -4.49 0.65 -13.64
C SER A 44 -5.05 -0.56 -14.42
N SER A 45 -4.20 -1.52 -14.77
CA SER A 45 -4.56 -2.64 -15.67
C SER A 45 -5.28 -3.80 -14.98
N ILE A 46 -5.35 -3.81 -13.65
CA ILE A 46 -6.10 -4.83 -12.90
C ILE A 46 -7.40 -4.21 -12.41
N PRO A 47 -8.53 -4.51 -13.06
CA PRO A 47 -9.83 -4.07 -12.58
C PRO A 47 -10.10 -4.55 -11.14
N PRO A 48 -10.70 -3.72 -10.27
CA PRO A 48 -11.05 -4.10 -8.90
C PRO A 48 -11.84 -5.41 -8.81
N GLU A 49 -12.72 -5.68 -9.78
CA GLU A 49 -13.53 -6.89 -9.86
C GLU A 49 -12.72 -8.18 -10.08
N LYS A 50 -11.46 -8.07 -10.54
CA LYS A 50 -10.54 -9.22 -10.69
C LYS A 50 -9.70 -9.46 -9.44
N LEU A 51 -9.71 -8.54 -8.47
CA LEU A 51 -8.93 -8.67 -7.24
C LEU A 51 -9.57 -9.71 -6.31
N ARG A 52 -8.84 -10.79 -6.01
CA ARG A 52 -9.25 -11.78 -5.02
C ARG A 52 -8.84 -11.30 -3.62
N ARG A 53 -9.78 -11.26 -2.67
CA ARG A 53 -9.49 -10.99 -1.25
C ARG A 53 -8.77 -12.16 -0.55
N GLY A 54 -8.67 -13.31 -1.21
CA GLY A 54 -7.98 -14.50 -0.71
C GLY A 54 -8.53 -14.97 0.64
N TRP A 55 -7.62 -15.41 1.49
CA TRP A 55 -7.86 -15.87 2.86
C TRP A 55 -8.71 -14.93 3.74
N LEU A 56 -8.73 -13.61 3.49
CA LEU A 56 -9.56 -12.68 4.25
C LEU A 56 -11.06 -12.96 4.05
N ALA A 57 -11.45 -13.33 2.83
CA ALA A 57 -12.83 -13.71 2.53
C ALA A 57 -13.25 -14.98 3.31
N GLU A 58 -12.33 -15.93 3.48
CA GLU A 58 -12.58 -17.15 4.25
C GLU A 58 -12.75 -16.86 5.75
N VAL A 59 -11.93 -15.96 6.30
CA VAL A 59 -12.02 -15.55 7.71
C VAL A 59 -13.34 -14.83 8.00
N GLU A 60 -13.77 -13.90 7.15
CA GLU A 60 -15.05 -13.20 7.31
C GLU A 60 -16.25 -14.15 7.20
N ALA A 61 -16.17 -15.15 6.31
CA ALA A 61 -17.23 -16.15 6.16
C ALA A 61 -17.39 -17.04 7.40
N ARG A 62 -16.30 -17.35 8.11
CA ARG A 62 -16.32 -18.13 9.36
C ARG A 62 -16.89 -17.37 10.57
N GLN A 63 -16.99 -16.04 10.47
CA GLN A 63 -17.51 -15.19 11.54
C GLN A 63 -19.01 -14.83 11.36
N ARG A 64 -19.67 -15.38 10.34
CA ARG A 64 -21.13 -15.35 10.17
C ARG A 64 -21.74 -16.65 10.68
#